data_AF-A0A1J5SCL6-F1
#
_entry.id   AF-A0A1J5SCL6-F1
#
_cell.length_a   1.000
_cell.length_b   1.000
_cell.length_c   1.000
_cell.angle_alpha   90.00
_cell.angle_beta   90.00
_cell.angle_gamma   90.00
#
_symmetry.space_group_name_H-M   'P 1'
#
loop_
_entity.id
_entity.type
_entity.pdbx_description
1 polymer ?
#
loop_
_entity_poly.entity_id
_entity_poly.type
_entity_poly.pdbx_seq_one_letter_code
_entity_poly.pdbx_strand_id
1 'polypeptide(L)'
;MIPPKIYVRILFLISICLGGMNDGIASAKWLPISDTTLTSSQLQAIAFIKTIDTLSPSVYWPNVKPKLFVENLRSNIYTPLKIYEGVSTNFCGYAALSYLLLHDNPMGYAKFMIQLYRHGKAALGKVLFHPSHEILRAAGTLKFKGLLDIRPADQMWFLSLADHFKGYLNIFDHHYNAGDEDKLWASVNYAKFNRMVRELLNYQVDAKGSDMMHPGTADTYEYIKSRMQTGTMVLYVNNTFLYKKKHTALKLGFPTHYIILQDINKIDNTITIIYWDYGGRSLRQMTPEFLRRITFGISHCTKKMNDAE
;
A
#
# COMPACT_ATOMS: atom_id res chain seq x y z
N MET A 1 -10.18 47.21 -33.02
CA MET A 1 -8.81 47.12 -32.45
C MET A 1 -8.93 46.79 -30.98
N ILE A 2 -8.63 45.54 -30.63
CA ILE A 2 -8.64 44.98 -29.26
C ILE A 2 -7.37 44.11 -29.20
N PRO A 3 -6.50 44.24 -28.19
CA PRO A 3 -5.20 43.56 -28.22
C PRO A 3 -5.35 42.05 -27.91
N PRO A 4 -4.45 41.20 -28.43
CA PRO A 4 -4.50 39.76 -28.23
C PRO A 4 -4.01 39.36 -26.83
N LYS A 5 -4.74 38.41 -26.23
CA LYS A 5 -4.44 37.81 -24.93
C LYS A 5 -3.15 36.98 -25.01
N ILE A 6 -2.22 37.28 -24.12
CA ILE A 6 -0.96 36.56 -23.90
C ILE A 6 -1.28 35.18 -23.30
N TYR A 7 -1.01 34.12 -24.05
CA TYR A 7 -0.97 32.75 -23.55
C TYR A 7 0.36 32.52 -22.84
N VAL A 8 0.34 32.50 -21.51
CA VAL A 8 1.49 32.09 -20.69
C VAL A 8 1.61 30.56 -20.78
N ARG A 9 2.54 30.08 -21.63
CA ARG A 9 3.02 28.71 -21.62
C ARG A 9 3.98 28.55 -20.44
N ILE A 10 3.55 27.86 -19.39
CA ILE A 10 4.44 27.40 -18.32
C ILE A 10 5.20 26.18 -18.86
N LEU A 11 6.42 26.43 -19.34
CA LEU A 11 7.44 25.42 -19.60
C LEU A 11 8.29 25.30 -18.33
N PHE A 12 8.08 24.25 -17.53
CA PHE A 12 9.00 23.90 -16.46
C PHE A 12 10.22 23.20 -17.07
N LEU A 13 11.28 23.98 -17.27
CA LEU A 13 12.66 23.50 -17.40
C LEU A 13 13.16 23.16 -15.98
N ILE A 14 13.23 21.87 -15.64
CA ILE A 14 14.05 21.43 -14.50
C ILE A 14 15.43 21.12 -15.07
N SER A 15 16.30 22.14 -15.03
CA SER A 15 17.73 21.99 -15.25
C SER A 15 18.40 21.59 -13.94
N ILE A 16 19.40 20.71 -14.09
CA ILE A 16 20.20 20.06 -13.07
C ILE A 16 21.04 21.12 -12.32
N CYS A 17 20.90 21.17 -10.99
CA CYS A 17 21.92 21.70 -10.09
C CYS A 17 22.39 20.58 -9.17
N LEU A 18 23.39 19.84 -9.65
CA LEU A 18 24.33 19.10 -8.82
C LEU A 18 25.25 20.14 -8.14
N GLY A 19 25.13 20.29 -6.83
CA GLY A 19 25.99 21.14 -6.02
C GLY A 19 25.85 20.71 -4.57
N GLY A 20 26.89 20.07 -4.04
CA GLY A 20 26.88 19.40 -2.75
C GLY A 20 26.64 20.35 -1.57
N MET A 21 25.76 19.92 -0.67
CA MET A 21 25.78 20.31 0.73
C MET A 21 25.90 19.03 1.53
N ASN A 22 27.13 18.78 1.96
CA ASN A 22 27.54 17.65 2.77
C ASN A 22 27.48 18.12 4.23
N ASP A 23 26.26 18.36 4.74
CA ASP A 23 26.07 18.64 6.15
C ASP A 23 25.98 17.31 6.91
N GLY A 24 27.12 16.97 7.51
CA GLY A 24 27.30 15.82 8.38
C GLY A 24 26.45 15.95 9.64
N ILE A 25 25.20 15.51 9.55
CA ILE A 25 24.51 14.95 10.71
C ILE A 25 25.01 13.51 10.82
N ALA A 26 25.83 13.25 11.84
CA ALA A 26 26.21 11.91 12.23
C ALA A 26 24.93 11.12 12.61
N SER A 27 24.31 10.50 11.60
CA SER A 27 23.33 9.45 11.78
C SER A 27 24.00 8.38 12.61
N ALA A 28 23.48 8.15 13.82
CA ALA A 28 23.88 7.01 14.64
C ALA A 28 23.88 5.78 13.72
N LYS A 29 25.05 5.16 13.54
CA LYS A 29 25.18 3.92 12.79
C LYS A 29 24.41 2.84 13.54
N TRP A 30 23.12 2.74 13.24
CA TRP A 30 22.30 1.61 13.63
C TRP A 30 22.93 0.37 13.01
N LEU A 31 23.17 -0.64 13.85
CA LEU A 31 23.61 -1.95 13.39
C LEU A 31 22.67 -2.40 12.26
N PRO A 32 23.18 -3.08 11.21
CA PRO A 32 22.35 -3.52 10.11
C PRO A 32 21.19 -4.36 10.67
N ILE A 33 19.97 -3.89 10.43
CA ILE A 33 18.76 -4.62 10.80
C ILE A 33 18.82 -5.93 10.01
N SER A 34 18.94 -7.05 10.72
CA SER A 34 18.85 -8.38 10.09
C SER A 34 17.54 -8.47 9.34
N ASP A 35 17.58 -8.82 8.06
CA ASP A 35 16.39 -8.90 7.22
C ASP A 35 15.37 -9.87 7.85
N THR A 36 14.22 -9.35 8.30
CA THR A 36 13.20 -10.13 9.03
C THR A 36 12.15 -10.76 8.11
N THR A 37 12.35 -10.75 6.79
CA THR A 37 11.34 -11.19 5.80
C THR A 37 11.10 -12.71 5.74
N LEU A 38 11.28 -13.45 6.83
CA LEU A 38 10.97 -14.88 6.90
C LEU A 38 9.49 -15.13 6.57
N THR A 39 9.18 -16.15 5.79
CA THR A 39 7.78 -16.55 5.53
C THR A 39 7.21 -17.34 6.71
N SER A 40 5.89 -17.31 6.90
CA SER A 40 5.20 -18.08 7.94
C SER A 40 3.82 -18.52 7.51
N SER A 41 3.27 -19.54 8.18
CA SER A 41 1.90 -20.00 7.91
C SER A 41 0.88 -19.27 8.77
N GLN A 42 -0.36 -19.25 8.28
CA GLN A 42 -1.50 -18.71 9.05
C GLN A 42 -1.67 -19.44 10.40
N LEU A 43 -1.44 -20.75 10.44
CA LEU A 43 -1.53 -21.54 11.68
C LEU A 43 -0.49 -21.12 12.73
N GLN A 44 0.74 -20.82 12.31
CA GLN A 44 1.77 -20.28 13.21
C GLN A 44 1.35 -18.92 13.79
N ALA A 45 0.78 -18.04 12.96
CA ALA A 45 0.27 -16.75 13.40
C ALA A 45 -0.92 -16.89 14.36
N ILE A 46 -1.83 -17.84 14.10
CA ILE A 46 -2.97 -18.17 14.98
C ILE A 46 -2.46 -18.71 16.32
N ALA A 47 -1.48 -19.60 16.32
CA ALA A 47 -0.89 -20.12 17.55
C ALA A 47 -0.28 -18.98 18.38
N PHE A 48 0.48 -18.09 17.74
CA PHE A 48 1.06 -16.91 18.39
C PHE A 48 -0.01 -15.98 18.98
N ILE A 49 -1.03 -15.58 18.21
CA ILE A 49 -2.05 -14.64 18.70
C ILE A 49 -2.93 -15.21 19.82
N LYS A 50 -3.04 -16.55 19.89
CA LYS A 50 -3.71 -17.25 21.01
C LYS A 50 -2.93 -17.19 22.31
N THR A 51 -1.60 -17.03 22.28
CA THR A 51 -0.80 -16.82 23.51
C THR A 51 -0.97 -15.42 24.10
N ILE A 52 -1.65 -14.52 23.38
CA ILE A 52 -1.91 -13.15 23.82
C ILE A 52 -3.33 -13.11 24.39
N ASP A 53 -3.44 -13.38 25.69
CA ASP A 53 -4.71 -13.37 26.40
C ASP A 53 -5.19 -11.94 26.66
N THR A 54 -4.32 -11.10 27.21
CA THR A 54 -4.61 -9.70 27.52
C THR A 54 -3.44 -8.80 27.13
N LEU A 55 -3.75 -7.54 26.81
CA LEU A 55 -2.78 -6.47 26.62
C LEU A 55 -3.18 -5.31 27.52
N SER A 56 -2.21 -4.74 28.23
CA SER A 56 -2.39 -3.48 28.95
C SER A 56 -2.55 -2.32 27.96
N PRO A 57 -3.21 -1.22 28.36
CA PRO A 57 -3.19 0.03 27.62
C PRO A 57 -1.76 0.45 27.29
N SER A 58 -1.50 0.74 26.01
CA SER A 58 -0.20 1.23 25.58
C SER A 58 -0.04 2.71 25.94
N VAL A 59 1.09 3.06 26.55
CA VAL A 59 1.50 4.46 26.78
C VAL A 59 1.84 5.18 25.47
N TYR A 60 2.18 4.44 24.42
CA TYR A 60 2.53 4.98 23.11
C TYR A 60 1.31 5.22 22.23
N TRP A 61 0.27 4.39 22.38
CA TRP A 61 -0.95 4.44 21.55
C TRP A 61 -2.18 4.73 22.42
N PRO A 62 -2.31 5.96 22.96
CA PRO A 62 -3.29 6.28 24.00
C PRO A 62 -4.75 6.09 23.54
N ASN A 63 -5.01 6.17 22.23
CA ASN A 63 -6.35 6.05 21.66
C ASN A 63 -6.65 4.64 21.12
N VAL A 64 -5.68 3.72 21.15
CA VAL A 64 -5.86 2.33 20.70
C VAL A 64 -6.27 1.44 21.87
N LYS A 65 -7.57 1.11 21.91
CA LYS A 65 -8.14 0.22 22.92
C LYS A 65 -7.57 -1.21 22.77
N PRO A 66 -6.92 -1.79 23.80
CA PRO A 66 -6.23 -3.09 23.69
C PRO A 66 -7.12 -4.22 23.18
N LYS A 67 -8.35 -4.32 23.69
CA LYS A 67 -9.30 -5.37 23.29
C LYS A 67 -9.63 -5.30 21.80
N LEU A 68 -10.01 -4.11 21.31
CA LEU A 68 -10.33 -3.91 19.89
C LEU A 68 -9.11 -4.12 18.99
N PHE A 69 -7.92 -3.75 19.48
CA PHE A 69 -6.67 -4.00 18.78
C PHE A 69 -6.40 -5.48 18.56
N VAL A 70 -6.50 -6.30 19.63
CA VAL A 70 -6.28 -7.75 19.55
C VAL A 70 -7.38 -8.41 18.70
N GLU A 71 -8.63 -8.00 18.84
CA GLU A 71 -9.75 -8.52 18.03
C GLU A 71 -9.55 -8.22 16.54
N ASN A 72 -9.16 -6.99 16.18
CA ASN A 72 -8.85 -6.62 14.81
C ASN A 72 -7.63 -7.40 14.28
N LEU A 73 -6.57 -7.55 15.08
CA LEU A 73 -5.39 -8.32 14.69
C LEU A 73 -5.73 -9.79 14.43
N ARG A 74 -6.57 -10.40 15.30
CA ARG A 74 -7.12 -11.74 15.08
C ARG A 74 -7.93 -11.77 13.78
N SER A 75 -8.84 -10.84 13.55
CA SER A 75 -9.62 -10.77 12.31
C SER A 75 -8.72 -10.77 11.06
N ASN A 76 -7.63 -10.00 11.06
CA ASN A 76 -6.70 -9.95 9.93
C ASN A 76 -5.97 -11.28 9.72
N ILE A 77 -5.55 -11.94 10.79
CA ILE A 77 -4.85 -13.23 10.71
C ILE A 77 -5.80 -14.33 10.26
N TYR A 78 -7.02 -14.41 10.82
CA TYR A 78 -7.99 -15.45 10.51
C TYR A 78 -8.63 -15.26 9.13
N THR A 79 -8.82 -14.00 8.71
CA THR A 79 -9.43 -13.65 7.43
C THR A 79 -8.64 -12.55 6.70
N PRO A 80 -7.44 -12.88 6.16
CA PRO A 80 -6.56 -11.90 5.49
C PRO A 80 -7.24 -11.08 4.40
N LEU A 81 -8.15 -11.70 3.67
CA LEU A 81 -8.90 -11.07 2.58
C LEU A 81 -9.85 -9.97 3.05
N LYS A 82 -10.12 -9.82 4.35
CA LYS A 82 -11.05 -8.83 4.90
C LYS A 82 -10.37 -7.55 5.40
N ILE A 83 -9.05 -7.38 5.21
CA ILE A 83 -8.40 -6.11 5.55
C ILE A 83 -9.08 -4.97 4.82
N TYR A 84 -9.38 -3.89 5.54
CA TYR A 84 -10.30 -2.86 5.07
C TYR A 84 -9.67 -1.50 5.24
N GLU A 85 -9.53 -0.78 4.13
CA GLU A 85 -8.80 0.49 4.08
C GLU A 85 -9.59 1.70 4.60
N GLY A 86 -10.90 1.59 4.77
CA GLY A 86 -11.76 2.71 5.14
C GLY A 86 -12.40 3.42 3.95
N VAL A 87 -13.63 3.92 4.14
CA VAL A 87 -14.34 4.72 3.14
C VAL A 87 -13.64 6.08 2.96
N SER A 88 -13.46 6.49 1.71
CA SER A 88 -12.91 7.79 1.30
C SER A 88 -11.45 8.06 1.70
N THR A 89 -10.72 7.04 2.15
CA THR A 89 -9.28 7.16 2.42
C THR A 89 -8.45 6.92 1.16
N ASN A 90 -7.17 7.27 1.23
CA ASN A 90 -6.17 6.95 0.20
C ASN A 90 -5.25 5.78 0.61
N PHE A 91 -5.75 4.84 1.42
CA PHE A 91 -4.97 3.73 1.98
C PHE A 91 -4.83 2.48 1.08
N CYS A 92 -5.23 2.58 -0.19
CA CYS A 92 -5.36 1.44 -1.09
C CYS A 92 -4.07 0.66 -1.33
N GLY A 93 -2.97 1.39 -1.54
CA GLY A 93 -1.65 0.78 -1.71
C GLY A 93 -1.17 0.07 -0.44
N TYR A 94 -1.52 0.57 0.75
CA TYR A 94 -1.17 -0.09 2.01
C TYR A 94 -2.01 -1.34 2.22
N ALA A 95 -3.30 -1.32 1.89
CA ALA A 95 -4.16 -2.50 1.96
C ALA A 95 -3.67 -3.60 0.98
N ALA A 96 -3.30 -3.23 -0.25
CA ALA A 96 -2.71 -4.17 -1.22
C ALA A 96 -1.36 -4.74 -0.75
N LEU A 97 -0.48 -3.93 -0.17
CA LEU A 97 0.76 -4.40 0.47
C LEU A 97 0.44 -5.40 1.60
N SER A 98 -0.56 -5.09 2.41
CA SER A 98 -0.94 -5.91 3.57
C SER A 98 -1.49 -7.26 3.16
N TYR A 99 -2.21 -7.34 2.02
CA TYR A 99 -2.60 -8.60 1.43
C TYR A 99 -1.39 -9.49 1.19
N LEU A 100 -0.34 -8.96 0.53
CA LEU A 100 0.88 -9.73 0.24
C LEU A 100 1.54 -10.22 1.53
N LEU A 101 1.65 -9.33 2.52
CA LEU A 101 2.25 -9.64 3.82
C LEU A 101 1.45 -10.72 4.59
N LEU A 102 0.13 -10.61 4.65
CA LEU A 102 -0.71 -11.56 5.39
C LEU A 102 -0.80 -12.94 4.73
N HIS A 103 -0.60 -13.03 3.41
CA HIS A 103 -0.59 -14.34 2.72
C HIS A 103 0.73 -15.08 2.91
N ASP A 104 1.86 -14.37 3.01
CA ASP A 104 3.18 -15.00 3.06
C ASP A 104 3.88 -14.97 4.42
N ASN A 105 3.58 -13.96 5.23
CA ASN A 105 4.15 -13.81 6.56
C ASN A 105 3.15 -13.26 7.59
N PRO A 106 2.01 -13.93 7.80
CA PRO A 106 1.02 -13.52 8.82
C PRO A 106 1.60 -13.51 10.24
N MET A 107 2.57 -14.37 10.57
CA MET A 107 3.21 -14.36 11.90
C MET A 107 4.12 -13.14 12.06
N GLY A 108 4.89 -12.79 11.04
CA GLY A 108 5.72 -11.59 11.05
C GLY A 108 4.89 -10.32 11.20
N TYR A 109 3.77 -10.24 10.48
CA TYR A 109 2.78 -9.18 10.69
C TYR A 109 2.29 -9.13 12.15
N ALA A 110 1.86 -10.27 12.71
CA ALA A 110 1.37 -10.32 14.08
C ALA A 110 2.42 -9.88 15.12
N LYS A 111 3.65 -10.38 15.00
CA LYS A 111 4.77 -10.02 15.89
C LYS A 111 5.10 -8.54 15.78
N PHE A 112 5.21 -8.03 14.55
CA PHE A 112 5.46 -6.62 14.29
C PHE A 112 4.40 -5.73 14.93
N MET A 113 3.11 -6.02 14.70
CA MET A 113 2.00 -5.22 15.24
C MET A 113 2.00 -5.20 16.77
N ILE A 114 2.28 -6.35 17.41
CA ILE A 114 2.37 -6.43 18.88
C ILE A 114 3.57 -5.65 19.42
N GLN A 115 4.73 -5.74 18.77
CA GLN A 115 5.91 -4.97 19.17
C GLN A 115 5.67 -3.47 19.00
N LEU A 116 5.09 -3.06 17.87
CA LEU A 116 4.77 -1.66 17.60
C LEU A 116 3.79 -1.11 18.64
N TYR A 117 2.77 -1.89 19.00
CA TYR A 117 1.82 -1.54 20.05
C TYR A 117 2.50 -1.37 21.42
N ARG A 118 3.36 -2.32 21.81
CA ARG A 118 3.99 -2.33 23.14
C ARG A 118 5.10 -1.30 23.30
N HIS A 119 5.81 -0.98 22.23
CA HIS A 119 7.06 -0.21 22.31
C HIS A 119 7.04 1.11 21.53
N GLY A 120 5.96 1.40 20.78
CA GLY A 120 5.88 2.57 19.91
C GLY A 120 6.82 2.50 18.69
N LYS A 121 7.60 1.43 18.55
CA LYS A 121 8.52 1.18 17.44
C LYS A 121 8.69 -0.33 17.23
N ALA A 122 8.92 -0.74 15.99
CA ALA A 122 9.17 -2.13 15.64
C ALA A 122 9.84 -2.25 14.28
N ALA A 123 10.54 -3.36 14.04
CA ALA A 123 11.14 -3.64 12.74
C ALA A 123 10.27 -4.62 11.92
N LEU A 124 10.17 -4.37 10.61
CA LEU A 124 9.58 -5.30 9.64
C LEU A 124 10.38 -5.24 8.33
N GLY A 125 10.76 -6.42 7.84
CA GLY A 125 11.74 -6.55 6.77
C GLY A 125 13.04 -5.84 7.11
N LYS A 126 13.40 -4.86 6.28
CA LYS A 126 14.62 -4.03 6.40
C LYS A 126 14.36 -2.68 7.07
N VAL A 127 13.14 -2.46 7.56
CA VAL A 127 12.67 -1.15 7.98
C VAL A 127 12.41 -1.13 9.48
N LEU A 128 12.93 -0.11 10.16
CA LEU A 128 12.54 0.23 11.52
C LEU A 128 11.45 1.30 11.48
N PHE A 129 10.26 0.94 11.95
CA PHE A 129 9.17 1.88 12.14
C PHE A 129 9.34 2.59 13.47
N HIS A 130 9.33 3.91 13.41
CA HIS A 130 9.24 4.81 14.55
C HIS A 130 8.23 5.90 14.19
N PRO A 131 6.92 5.62 14.32
CA PRO A 131 5.89 6.57 13.95
C PRO A 131 6.03 7.88 14.71
N SER A 132 5.75 8.98 14.02
CA SER A 132 5.74 10.32 14.59
C SER A 132 4.68 10.45 15.69
N HIS A 133 4.88 11.44 16.56
CA HIS A 133 3.99 11.66 17.70
C HIS A 133 2.54 11.94 17.27
N GLU A 134 2.37 12.59 16.13
CA GLU A 134 1.07 12.86 15.50
C GLU A 134 0.34 11.54 15.17
N ILE A 135 1.08 10.56 14.63
CA ILE A 135 0.55 9.25 14.26
C ILE A 135 0.21 8.41 15.48
N LEU A 136 1.08 8.42 16.49
CA LEU A 136 0.86 7.77 17.78
C LEU A 136 -0.46 8.24 18.41
N ARG A 137 -0.81 9.52 18.25
CA ARG A 137 -2.08 10.09 18.73
C ARG A 137 -3.26 9.83 17.80
N ALA A 138 -3.06 9.76 16.49
CA ALA A 138 -4.14 9.62 15.51
C ALA A 138 -4.73 8.20 15.42
N ALA A 139 -3.92 7.16 15.64
CA ALA A 139 -4.43 5.79 15.56
C ALA A 139 -5.51 5.53 16.64
N GLY A 140 -6.64 4.99 16.23
CA GLY A 140 -7.82 4.77 17.08
C GLY A 140 -8.79 5.95 17.11
N THR A 141 -8.43 7.10 16.54
CA THR A 141 -9.31 8.29 16.50
C THR A 141 -9.96 8.52 15.14
N LEU A 142 -9.59 7.79 14.08
CA LEU A 142 -10.25 7.97 12.78
C LEU A 142 -11.73 7.60 12.89
N LYS A 143 -12.59 8.45 12.29
CA LYS A 143 -14.05 8.34 12.28
C LYS A 143 -14.59 8.56 10.88
N PHE A 144 -15.80 8.05 10.64
CA PHE A 144 -16.54 8.17 9.39
C PHE A 144 -15.84 7.46 8.22
N LYS A 145 -15.03 6.45 8.52
CA LYS A 145 -14.31 5.61 7.56
C LYS A 145 -14.94 4.21 7.46
N GLY A 146 -16.17 4.02 7.94
CA GLY A 146 -16.86 2.73 7.88
C GLY A 146 -16.26 1.70 8.83
N LEU A 147 -15.99 0.47 8.36
CA LEU A 147 -15.42 -0.58 9.22
C LEU A 147 -14.06 -0.21 9.81
N LEU A 148 -13.31 0.72 9.21
CA LEU A 148 -12.03 1.16 9.74
C LEU A 148 -12.18 1.87 11.10
N ASP A 149 -13.32 2.49 11.39
CA ASP A 149 -13.60 3.22 12.65
C ASP A 149 -13.45 2.35 13.90
N ILE A 150 -13.64 1.03 13.74
CA ILE A 150 -13.56 0.03 14.81
C ILE A 150 -12.38 -0.93 14.63
N ARG A 151 -11.44 -0.60 13.75
CA ARG A 151 -10.26 -1.42 13.42
C ARG A 151 -8.97 -0.68 13.72
N PRO A 152 -8.62 -0.52 15.01
CA PRO A 152 -7.49 0.32 15.38
C PRO A 152 -6.13 -0.29 15.04
N ALA A 153 -6.03 -1.62 14.82
CA ALA A 153 -4.79 -2.22 14.31
C ALA A 153 -4.57 -1.85 12.83
N ASP A 154 -5.62 -1.85 12.01
CA ASP A 154 -5.56 -1.40 10.61
C ASP A 154 -5.17 0.09 10.54
N GLN A 155 -5.80 0.93 11.37
CA GLN A 155 -5.45 2.36 11.47
C GLN A 155 -3.98 2.55 11.84
N MET A 156 -3.51 1.88 12.92
CA MET A 156 -2.13 1.96 13.38
C MET A 156 -1.15 1.55 12.27
N TRP A 157 -1.47 0.48 11.55
CA TRP A 157 -0.64 -0.04 10.47
C TRP A 157 -0.55 0.92 9.28
N PHE A 158 -1.69 1.38 8.75
CA PHE A 158 -1.71 2.25 7.58
C PHE A 158 -1.12 3.62 7.86
N LEU A 159 -1.40 4.20 9.03
CA LEU A 159 -0.81 5.47 9.43
C LEU A 159 0.72 5.34 9.60
N SER A 160 1.21 4.25 10.20
CA SER A 160 2.65 4.00 10.34
C SER A 160 3.35 3.84 8.99
N LEU A 161 2.70 3.18 8.02
CA LEU A 161 3.20 3.08 6.64
C LEU A 161 3.24 4.43 5.93
N ALA A 162 2.17 5.21 6.03
CA ALA A 162 2.07 6.53 5.40
C ALA A 162 3.07 7.53 6.00
N ASP A 163 3.32 7.42 7.30
CA ASP A 163 4.30 8.25 8.00
C ASP A 163 5.73 7.92 7.57
N HIS A 164 6.08 6.63 7.52
CA HIS A 164 7.43 6.19 7.18
C HIS A 164 7.74 6.38 5.69
N PHE A 165 6.85 5.93 4.80
CA PHE A 165 7.11 5.92 3.36
C PHE A 165 6.61 7.21 2.70
N LYS A 166 7.54 8.09 2.30
CA LYS A 166 7.20 9.29 1.51
C LYS A 166 7.51 9.11 0.03
N GLY A 167 6.68 9.68 -0.84
CA GLY A 167 6.88 9.74 -2.28
C GLY A 167 6.86 11.18 -2.79
N TYR A 168 6.90 11.37 -4.12
CA TYR A 168 6.83 12.71 -4.71
C TYR A 168 5.52 13.45 -4.38
N LEU A 169 4.44 12.71 -4.06
CA LEU A 169 3.16 13.29 -3.62
C LEU A 169 3.24 13.96 -2.25
N ASN A 170 4.29 13.65 -1.47
CA ASN A 170 4.49 14.16 -0.12
C ASN A 170 5.45 15.36 -0.05
N ILE A 171 6.01 15.85 -1.17
CA ILE A 171 7.07 16.88 -1.17
C ILE A 171 6.67 18.16 -0.41
N PHE A 172 5.39 18.53 -0.46
CA PHE A 172 4.88 19.73 0.22
C PHE A 172 4.23 19.42 1.57
N ASP A 173 4.07 18.15 1.92
CA ASP A 173 3.39 17.70 3.12
C ASP A 173 4.00 16.41 3.68
N HIS A 174 4.94 16.61 4.60
CA HIS A 174 5.70 15.53 5.23
C HIS A 174 5.10 15.08 6.57
N HIS A 175 4.21 15.87 7.18
CA HIS A 175 3.72 15.67 8.54
C HIS A 175 2.23 15.34 8.53
N TYR A 176 1.77 14.56 9.50
CA TYR A 176 0.36 14.22 9.59
C TYR A 176 -0.44 15.33 10.25
N ASN A 177 -1.57 15.67 9.63
CA ASN A 177 -2.67 16.44 10.20
C ASN A 177 -3.96 15.61 10.16
N ALA A 178 -4.89 15.91 11.07
CA ALA A 178 -6.19 15.25 11.07
C ALA A 178 -6.90 15.42 9.71
N GLY A 179 -7.36 14.32 9.13
CA GLY A 179 -8.00 14.28 7.80
C GLY A 179 -7.04 13.97 6.64
N ASP A 180 -5.73 13.86 6.90
CA ASP A 180 -4.75 13.58 5.84
C ASP A 180 -4.84 12.15 5.29
N GLU A 181 -5.56 11.25 5.97
CA GLU A 181 -5.91 9.94 5.44
C GLU A 181 -6.71 9.99 4.13
N ASP A 182 -7.38 11.11 3.84
CA ASP A 182 -8.15 11.34 2.61
C ASP A 182 -7.38 12.18 1.58
N LYS A 183 -6.14 12.60 1.89
CA LYS A 183 -5.33 13.52 1.07
C LYS A 183 -4.11 12.85 0.46
N LEU A 184 -3.35 13.63 -0.32
CA LEU A 184 -2.11 13.20 -0.97
C LEU A 184 -1.07 12.67 0.02
N TRP A 185 -1.09 13.14 1.26
CA TRP A 185 -0.22 12.65 2.33
C TRP A 185 -0.31 11.11 2.47
N ALA A 186 -1.54 10.57 2.52
CA ALA A 186 -1.78 9.14 2.62
C ALA A 186 -1.63 8.39 1.30
N SER A 187 -1.64 9.08 0.15
CA SER A 187 -1.60 8.43 -1.16
C SER A 187 -0.31 7.62 -1.42
N VAL A 188 -0.47 6.58 -2.22
CA VAL A 188 0.61 5.67 -2.62
C VAL A 188 0.80 5.74 -4.13
N ASN A 189 1.81 6.48 -4.58
CA ASN A 189 2.24 6.45 -5.98
C ASN A 189 2.92 5.11 -6.33
N TYR A 190 3.06 4.82 -7.63
CA TYR A 190 3.52 3.51 -8.10
C TYR A 190 4.93 3.14 -7.61
N ALA A 191 5.85 4.11 -7.64
CA ALA A 191 7.21 3.91 -7.16
C ALA A 191 7.25 3.60 -5.65
N LYS A 192 6.46 4.32 -4.85
CA LYS A 192 6.33 4.14 -3.40
C LYS A 192 5.79 2.75 -3.06
N PHE A 193 4.75 2.28 -3.76
CA PHE A 193 4.22 0.92 -3.58
C PHE A 193 5.31 -0.14 -3.78
N ASN A 194 5.99 -0.09 -4.92
CA ASN A 194 7.02 -1.09 -5.25
C ASN A 194 8.22 -1.03 -4.29
N ARG A 195 8.58 0.17 -3.79
CA ARG A 195 9.61 0.31 -2.75
C ARG A 195 9.18 -0.35 -1.45
N MET A 196 7.95 -0.10 -0.97
CA MET A 196 7.41 -0.76 0.23
C MET A 196 7.48 -2.28 0.13
N VAL A 197 7.07 -2.86 -1.02
CA VAL A 197 7.10 -4.31 -1.21
C VAL A 197 8.53 -4.85 -1.12
N ARG A 198 9.53 -4.18 -1.72
CA ARG A 198 10.93 -4.64 -1.71
C ARG A 198 11.61 -4.51 -0.34
N GLU A 199 11.23 -3.50 0.44
CA GLU A 199 11.84 -3.21 1.74
C GLU A 199 11.21 -4.00 2.89
N LEU A 200 9.91 -4.30 2.79
CA LEU A 200 9.16 -4.95 3.87
C LEU A 200 8.97 -6.45 3.68
N LEU A 201 9.05 -6.96 2.45
CA LEU A 201 8.68 -8.34 2.12
C LEU A 201 9.78 -9.07 1.35
N ASN A 202 9.76 -10.40 1.38
CA ASN A 202 10.72 -11.24 0.67
C ASN A 202 10.40 -11.40 -0.83
N TYR A 203 10.11 -10.28 -1.49
CA TYR A 203 9.72 -10.25 -2.90
C TYR A 203 10.80 -9.62 -3.77
N GLN A 204 11.05 -10.25 -4.92
CA GLN A 204 11.56 -9.57 -6.10
C GLN A 204 10.37 -8.97 -6.84
N VAL A 205 10.47 -7.68 -7.16
CA VAL A 205 9.42 -6.91 -7.84
C VAL A 205 9.92 -6.42 -9.19
N ASP A 206 9.36 -7.00 -10.24
CA ASP A 206 9.46 -6.49 -11.61
C ASP A 206 8.25 -5.58 -11.90
N ALA A 207 8.50 -4.33 -12.26
CA ALA A 207 7.49 -3.29 -12.36
C ALA A 207 7.53 -2.64 -13.74
N LYS A 208 6.38 -2.57 -14.42
CA LYS A 208 6.22 -1.87 -15.70
C LYS A 208 5.18 -0.76 -15.61
N GLY A 209 5.51 0.42 -16.14
CA GLY A 209 4.66 1.60 -16.13
C GLY A 209 5.00 2.57 -14.99
N SER A 210 4.18 3.60 -14.82
CA SER A 210 4.34 4.66 -13.81
C SER A 210 3.04 5.43 -13.60
N ASP A 211 3.03 6.36 -12.66
CA ASP A 211 1.92 7.28 -12.42
C ASP A 211 1.53 8.13 -13.64
N MET A 212 2.44 8.32 -14.60
CA MET A 212 2.23 9.15 -15.79
C MET A 212 2.27 8.38 -17.12
N MET A 213 2.77 7.14 -17.12
CA MET A 213 3.00 6.36 -18.35
C MET A 213 2.46 4.95 -18.19
N HIS A 214 1.67 4.52 -19.18
CA HIS A 214 1.19 3.14 -19.26
C HIS A 214 2.35 2.15 -19.44
N PRO A 215 2.17 0.87 -19.04
CA PRO A 215 3.14 -0.17 -19.32
C PRO A 215 3.36 -0.36 -20.82
N GLY A 216 4.62 -0.35 -21.26
CA GLY A 216 5.01 -0.66 -22.63
C GLY A 216 4.92 -2.16 -22.93
N THR A 217 3.72 -2.71 -22.99
CA THR A 217 3.45 -4.12 -23.33
C THR A 217 2.73 -4.22 -24.67
N ALA A 218 3.21 -5.09 -25.58
CA ALA A 218 2.55 -5.31 -26.87
C ALA A 218 1.12 -5.85 -26.70
N ASP A 219 0.95 -6.90 -25.89
CA ASP A 219 -0.34 -7.40 -25.44
C ASP A 219 -0.35 -7.45 -23.90
N THR A 220 -1.16 -6.59 -23.29
CA THR A 220 -1.27 -6.50 -21.82
C THR A 220 -1.88 -7.76 -21.20
N TYR A 221 -2.81 -8.43 -21.89
CA TYR A 221 -3.41 -9.68 -21.41
C TYR A 221 -2.37 -10.80 -21.38
N GLU A 222 -1.68 -11.03 -22.49
CA GLU A 222 -0.68 -12.11 -22.58
C GLU A 222 0.47 -11.86 -21.60
N TYR A 223 0.90 -10.60 -21.46
CA TYR A 223 1.91 -10.24 -20.47
C TYR A 223 1.45 -10.56 -19.04
N ILE A 224 0.24 -10.16 -18.65
CA ILE A 224 -0.27 -10.44 -17.30
C ILE A 224 -0.47 -11.96 -17.10
N LYS A 225 -1.13 -12.66 -18.04
CA LYS A 225 -1.45 -14.08 -17.93
C LYS A 225 -0.19 -14.93 -17.76
N SER A 226 0.86 -14.67 -18.54
CA SER A 226 2.13 -15.38 -18.43
C SER A 226 2.83 -15.13 -17.08
N ARG A 227 2.86 -13.88 -16.59
CA ARG A 227 3.52 -13.54 -15.32
C ARG A 227 2.77 -14.06 -14.10
N MET A 228 1.44 -14.15 -14.15
CA MET A 228 0.63 -14.74 -13.08
C MET A 228 0.98 -16.21 -12.77
N GLN A 229 1.63 -16.92 -13.69
CA GLN A 229 2.05 -18.31 -13.47
C GLN A 229 3.18 -18.42 -12.43
N THR A 230 3.97 -17.36 -12.26
CA THR A 230 5.20 -17.39 -11.44
C THR A 230 5.14 -16.49 -10.21
N GLY A 231 4.14 -15.62 -10.10
CA GLY A 231 4.07 -14.65 -9.02
C GLY A 231 2.71 -13.95 -8.90
N THR A 232 2.61 -13.14 -7.86
CA THR A 232 1.39 -12.34 -7.60
C THR A 232 1.44 -11.07 -8.43
N MET A 233 0.33 -10.75 -9.10
CA MET A 233 0.20 -9.55 -9.91
C MET A 233 -0.59 -8.46 -9.18
N VAL A 234 0.03 -7.30 -9.00
CA VAL A 234 -0.63 -6.10 -8.50
C VAL A 234 -0.74 -5.10 -9.65
N LEU A 235 -1.95 -4.62 -9.93
CA LEU A 235 -2.17 -3.59 -10.93
C LEU A 235 -2.40 -2.24 -10.26
N TYR A 236 -1.73 -1.22 -10.78
CA TYR A 236 -2.02 0.17 -10.47
C TYR A 236 -2.89 0.75 -11.59
N VAL A 237 -4.10 1.14 -11.25
CA VAL A 237 -5.18 1.41 -12.20
C VAL A 237 -5.90 2.71 -11.89
N ASN A 238 -6.60 3.24 -12.88
CA ASN A 238 -7.54 4.35 -12.69
C ASN A 238 -8.91 3.82 -12.21
N ASN A 239 -9.28 4.12 -10.96
CA ASN A 239 -10.50 3.60 -10.33
C ASN A 239 -11.82 4.15 -10.91
N THR A 240 -11.78 5.30 -11.60
CA THR A 240 -12.99 5.91 -12.20
C THR A 240 -13.62 5.01 -13.26
N PHE A 241 -12.85 4.04 -13.76
CA PHE A 241 -13.27 3.04 -14.71
C PHE A 241 -13.74 1.71 -14.07
N LEU A 242 -13.34 1.44 -12.82
CA LEU A 242 -13.78 0.26 -12.06
C LEU A 242 -15.13 0.47 -11.37
N TYR A 243 -15.43 1.71 -11.01
CA TYR A 243 -16.66 2.10 -10.32
C TYR A 243 -17.42 3.14 -11.15
N LYS A 244 -18.62 2.79 -11.64
CA LYS A 244 -19.53 3.76 -12.28
C LYS A 244 -20.05 4.75 -11.23
N LYS A 245 -19.26 5.76 -10.86
CA LYS A 245 -19.77 6.92 -10.10
C LYS A 245 -20.47 7.86 -11.08
N LYS A 246 -21.77 8.09 -10.88
CA LYS A 246 -22.61 8.94 -11.75
C LYS A 246 -22.37 10.46 -11.58
N HIS A 247 -21.56 10.90 -10.61
CA HIS A 247 -21.61 12.29 -10.12
C HIS A 247 -20.29 13.05 -10.01
N THR A 248 -19.22 12.70 -10.74
CA THR A 248 -18.00 13.53 -10.79
C THR A 248 -17.85 14.24 -12.13
N ALA A 249 -17.94 15.57 -12.12
CA ALA A 249 -17.78 16.44 -13.29
C ALA A 249 -16.37 16.40 -13.91
N LEU A 250 -15.36 15.96 -13.14
CA LEU A 250 -14.00 15.75 -13.62
C LEU A 250 -13.61 14.26 -13.46
N LYS A 251 -13.49 13.54 -14.58
CA LYS A 251 -12.80 12.25 -14.62
C LYS A 251 -11.33 12.51 -14.93
N LEU A 252 -10.54 12.73 -13.89
CA LEU A 252 -9.10 12.86 -14.07
C LEU A 252 -8.55 11.50 -14.55
N GLY A 253 -7.79 11.54 -15.65
CA GLY A 253 -7.24 10.35 -16.30
C GLY A 253 -6.15 9.63 -15.52
N PHE A 254 -5.81 10.09 -14.31
CA PHE A 254 -4.68 9.59 -13.54
C PHE A 254 -5.02 8.31 -12.74
N PRO A 255 -4.05 7.43 -12.51
CA PRO A 255 -4.22 6.26 -11.67
C PRO A 255 -4.36 6.66 -10.21
N THR A 256 -5.15 5.88 -9.47
CA THR A 256 -5.51 6.22 -8.08
C THR A 256 -5.61 5.00 -7.20
N HIS A 257 -5.43 3.79 -7.75
CA HIS A 257 -5.89 2.58 -7.07
C HIS A 257 -5.09 1.33 -7.37
N TYR A 258 -4.99 0.44 -6.39
CA TYR A 258 -4.31 -0.85 -6.49
C TYR A 258 -5.30 -2.00 -6.35
N ILE A 259 -5.18 -2.97 -7.25
CA ILE A 259 -5.91 -4.23 -7.16
C ILE A 259 -4.93 -5.39 -7.25
N ILE A 260 -5.30 -6.52 -6.66
CA ILE A 260 -4.51 -7.76 -6.73
C ILE A 260 -5.24 -8.73 -7.63
N LEU A 261 -4.64 -9.08 -8.76
CA LEU A 261 -5.23 -10.04 -9.67
C LEU A 261 -5.16 -11.44 -9.08
N GLN A 262 -6.29 -12.13 -9.13
CA GLN A 262 -6.44 -13.52 -8.71
C GLN A 262 -6.63 -14.45 -9.89
N ASP A 263 -7.29 -13.97 -10.96
CA ASP A 263 -7.40 -14.68 -12.22
C ASP A 263 -7.60 -13.71 -13.40
N ILE A 264 -7.24 -14.16 -14.59
CA ILE A 264 -7.48 -13.47 -15.85
C ILE A 264 -7.70 -14.50 -16.97
N ASN A 265 -8.77 -14.35 -17.74
CA ASN A 265 -9.09 -15.21 -18.87
C ASN A 265 -9.62 -14.37 -20.04
N LYS A 266 -9.40 -14.83 -21.27
CA LYS A 266 -9.86 -14.16 -22.49
C LYS A 266 -10.67 -15.12 -23.34
N ILE A 267 -11.86 -14.69 -23.73
CA ILE A 267 -12.74 -15.37 -24.68
C ILE A 267 -13.06 -14.33 -25.75
N ASP A 268 -12.67 -14.61 -26.99
CA ASP A 268 -12.73 -13.67 -28.12
C ASP A 268 -12.07 -12.32 -27.77
N ASN A 269 -12.82 -11.23 -27.91
CA ASN A 269 -12.38 -9.88 -27.59
C ASN A 269 -12.75 -9.42 -26.16
N THR A 270 -13.12 -10.35 -25.29
CA THR A 270 -13.51 -10.06 -23.89
C THR A 270 -12.52 -10.69 -22.92
N ILE A 271 -11.90 -9.86 -22.11
CA ILE A 271 -11.07 -10.26 -20.97
C ILE A 271 -11.93 -10.21 -19.71
N THR A 272 -11.95 -11.31 -18.98
CA THR A 272 -12.49 -11.40 -17.63
C THR A 272 -11.34 -11.39 -16.63
N ILE A 273 -11.31 -10.41 -15.72
CA ILE A 273 -10.42 -10.42 -14.56
C ILE A 273 -11.21 -10.74 -13.29
N ILE A 274 -10.58 -11.49 -12.41
CA ILE A 274 -11.01 -11.65 -11.02
C ILE A 274 -9.92 -11.05 -10.15
N TYR A 275 -10.29 -10.14 -9.26
CA TYR A 275 -9.33 -9.40 -8.45
C TYR A 275 -9.83 -9.17 -7.04
N TRP A 276 -8.89 -9.02 -6.12
CA TRP A 276 -9.15 -8.53 -4.79
C TRP A 276 -9.08 -7.00 -4.77
N ASP A 277 -10.08 -6.41 -4.11
CA ASP A 277 -10.19 -4.97 -3.90
C ASP A 277 -10.86 -4.69 -2.55
N TYR A 278 -10.21 -3.89 -1.70
CA TYR A 278 -10.74 -3.36 -0.44
C TYR A 278 -11.51 -4.33 0.46
N GLY A 279 -10.96 -5.52 0.67
CA GLY A 279 -11.58 -6.51 1.56
C GLY A 279 -12.55 -7.46 0.87
N GLY A 280 -12.65 -7.42 -0.47
CA GLY A 280 -13.58 -8.21 -1.25
C GLY A 280 -13.01 -8.72 -2.56
N ARG A 281 -13.67 -9.74 -3.12
CA ARG A 281 -13.37 -10.30 -4.44
C ARG A 281 -14.36 -9.72 -5.46
N SER A 282 -13.84 -9.25 -6.58
CA SER A 282 -14.61 -8.64 -7.67
C SER A 282 -14.31 -9.34 -8.99
N LEU A 283 -15.30 -9.33 -9.89
CA LEU A 283 -15.17 -9.80 -11.27
C LEU A 283 -15.49 -8.64 -12.22
N ARG A 284 -14.68 -8.49 -13.26
CA ARG A 284 -14.93 -7.50 -14.33
C ARG A 284 -14.61 -8.07 -15.70
N GLN A 285 -15.44 -7.69 -16.66
CA GLN A 285 -15.25 -7.97 -18.08
C GLN A 285 -14.92 -6.67 -18.81
N MET A 286 -13.98 -6.73 -19.75
CA MET A 286 -13.54 -5.57 -20.52
C MET A 286 -12.85 -5.97 -21.83
N THR A 287 -12.69 -5.03 -22.75
CA THR A 287 -11.89 -5.24 -23.97
C THR A 287 -10.39 -5.13 -23.67
N PRO A 288 -9.51 -5.73 -24.50
CA PRO A 288 -8.06 -5.56 -24.39
C PRO A 288 -7.60 -4.09 -24.39
N GLU A 289 -8.20 -3.27 -25.24
CA GLU A 289 -7.90 -1.83 -25.30
C GLU A 289 -8.27 -1.13 -23.99
N PHE A 290 -9.41 -1.50 -23.39
CA PHE A 290 -9.82 -0.92 -22.12
C PHE A 290 -8.87 -1.33 -20.99
N LEU A 291 -8.47 -2.60 -20.92
CA LEU A 291 -7.48 -3.07 -19.94
C LEU A 291 -6.17 -2.28 -20.06
N ARG A 292 -5.65 -2.12 -21.28
CA ARG A 292 -4.44 -1.32 -21.54
C ARG A 292 -4.61 0.12 -21.07
N ARG A 293 -5.75 0.74 -21.38
CA ARG A 293 -6.04 2.15 -21.05
C ARG A 293 -6.19 2.40 -19.55
N ILE A 294 -6.72 1.45 -18.78
CA ILE A 294 -6.92 1.67 -17.33
C ILE A 294 -5.70 1.30 -16.49
N THR A 295 -4.76 0.55 -17.06
CA THR A 295 -3.58 0.03 -16.35
C THR A 295 -2.41 0.99 -16.52
N PHE A 296 -1.94 1.56 -15.42
CA PHE A 296 -0.79 2.47 -15.38
C PHE A 296 0.46 1.80 -14.85
N GLY A 297 0.30 0.81 -13.98
CA GLY A 297 1.41 0.03 -13.44
C GLY A 297 1.08 -1.45 -13.34
N ILE A 298 2.05 -2.30 -13.63
CA ILE A 298 1.96 -3.76 -13.48
C ILE A 298 3.15 -4.21 -12.64
N SER A 299 2.90 -4.57 -11.39
CA SER A 299 3.90 -5.12 -10.48
C SER A 299 3.76 -6.63 -10.40
N HIS A 300 4.81 -7.33 -10.81
CA HIS A 300 4.95 -8.77 -10.66
C HIS A 300 5.83 -9.08 -9.46
N CYS A 301 5.20 -9.61 -8.40
CA CYS A 301 5.83 -9.94 -7.13
C CYS A 301 6.14 -11.44 -7.10
N THR A 302 7.43 -11.78 -7.15
CA THR A 302 7.94 -13.16 -7.07
C THR A 302 8.71 -13.36 -5.79
N LYS A 303 8.47 -14.46 -5.07
CA LYS A 303 9.24 -14.76 -3.85
C LYS A 303 10.71 -14.88 -4.23
N LYS A 304 11.59 -14.25 -3.47
CA LYS A 304 13.02 -14.55 -3.62
C LYS A 304 13.19 -16.00 -3.21
N MET A 305 13.90 -16.78 -4.03
CA MET A 305 14.38 -18.08 -3.56
C MET A 305 15.24 -17.78 -2.34
N ASN A 306 14.90 -18.36 -1.19
CA ASN A 306 15.77 -18.24 -0.04
C ASN A 306 17.12 -18.84 -0.45
N ASP A 307 18.22 -18.11 -0.24
CA ASP A 307 19.54 -18.72 -0.11
C ASP A 307 19.54 -19.52 1.21
N ALA A 308 18.77 -20.61 1.27
CA ALA A 308 18.76 -21.59 2.36
C ALA A 308 17.82 -22.75 1.97
N GLU A 309 18.42 -23.80 1.41
CA GLU A 309 18.18 -25.17 1.88
C GLU A 309 18.54 -25.27 3.38
#